data_AF-A0A6V7IRG1-F1
#
_entry.id   AF-A0A6V7IRG1-F1
#
_cell.length_a   1.000
_cell.length_b   1.000
_cell.length_c   1.000
_cell.angle_alpha   90.00
_cell.angle_beta   90.00
_cell.angle_gamma   90.00
#
_symmetry.space_group_name_H-M   'P 1'
#
loop_
_entity.id
_entity.type
_entity.pdbx_description
1 polymer ?
#
loop_
_entity_poly.entity_id
_entity_poly.type
_entity_poly.pdbx_seq_one_letter_code
_entity_poly.pdbx_strand_id
1 'polypeptide(L)' 'VFRHGDRAPDSHNIEKFPNDPYVNNNFYPEGPGGLTN' A
#
# COMPACT_ATOMS: atom_id res chain seq x y z
N VAL A 1 -1.81 -14.59 -17.91
CA VAL A 1 -1.03 -14.02 -16.79
C VAL A 1 -1.91 -12.95 -16.15
N PHE A 2 -2.27 -13.11 -14.88
CA PHE A 2 -3.17 -12.19 -14.19
C PHE A 2 -2.40 -11.36 -13.16
N ARG A 3 -2.85 -10.12 -12.97
CA ARG A 3 -2.41 -9.28 -11.85
C ARG A 3 -3.31 -9.51 -10.64
N HIS A 4 -2.77 -9.19 -9.47
CA HIS A 4 -3.54 -9.09 -8.25
C HIS A 4 -4.58 -7.96 -8.36
N GLY A 5 -5.60 -8.01 -7.50
CA GLY A 5 -6.56 -6.91 -7.35
C GLY A 5 -5.94 -5.68 -6.69
N ASP A 6 -6.79 -4.73 -6.35
CA ASP A 6 -6.37 -3.50 -5.68
C ASP A 6 -5.82 -3.81 -4.29
N ARG A 7 -4.74 -3.13 -3.93
CA ARG A 7 -4.02 -3.32 -2.67
C ARG A 7 -3.51 -2.00 -2.12
N ALA A 8 -3.30 -1.96 -0.81
CA ALA A 8 -2.64 -0.84 -0.15
C ALA A 8 -1.21 -0.67 -0.70
N PRO A 9 -0.64 0.56 -0.63
CA PRO A 9 0.75 0.78 -1.02
C PRO A 9 1.67 -0.10 -0.18
N ASP A 10 2.71 -0.65 -0.79
CA ASP A 10 3.70 -1.37 -0.02
C ASP A 10 4.51 -0.43 0.89
N SER A 11 5.13 -1.04 1.90
CA SER A 11 6.18 -0.42 2.71
C SER A 11 7.47 -0.11 1.93
N HIS A 12 7.64 -0.68 0.73
CA HIS A 12 8.80 -0.43 -0.10
C HIS A 12 8.83 1.02 -0.62
N ASN A 13 10.01 1.65 -0.60
CA ASN A 13 10.28 3.03 -1.06
C ASN A 13 9.99 3.28 -2.56
N ILE A 14 9.48 2.28 -3.28
CA ILE A 14 9.11 2.36 -4.69
C ILE A 14 7.64 2.77 -4.84
N GLU A 15 6.80 2.51 -3.83
CA GLU A 15 5.36 2.85 -3.84
C GLU A 15 5.02 4.05 -2.96
N LYS A 16 6.04 4.69 -2.35
CA LYS A 16 5.90 5.89 -1.52
C LYS A 16 6.83 6.99 -2.02
N PHE A 17 6.35 8.23 -2.01
CA PHE A 17 7.16 9.41 -2.28
C PHE A 17 7.49 10.15 -0.97
N PRO A 18 8.59 10.93 -0.89
CA PRO A 18 9.06 11.51 0.37
C PRO A 18 8.04 12.41 1.11
N ASN A 19 7.09 13.01 0.38
CA ASN A 19 6.05 13.88 0.93
C ASN A 19 4.66 13.24 0.90
N ASP A 20 4.59 11.90 0.93
CA ASP A 20 3.30 11.19 0.91
C ASP A 20 2.51 11.47 2.20
N PRO A 21 1.28 12.03 2.11
CA PRO A 21 0.43 12.27 3.28
C PRO A 21 0.09 10.99 4.05
N TYR A 22 0.21 9.81 3.43
CA TYR A 22 -0.07 8.51 4.02
C TYR A 22 1.20 7.75 4.43
N VAL A 23 2.36 8.41 4.51
CA VAL A 23 3.63 7.78 4.93
C VAL A 23 3.54 7.11 6.31
N ASN A 24 2.76 7.71 7.21
CA ASN A 24 2.53 7.22 8.58
C ASN A 24 1.25 6.39 8.72
N ASN A 25 0.50 6.17 7.63
CA ASN A 25 -0.70 5.35 7.67
C ASN A 25 -0.31 3.87 7.66
N ASN A 26 -0.88 3.09 8.58
CA ASN A 26 -0.63 1.66 8.71
C ASN A 26 -1.58 0.80 7.87
N PHE A 27 -2.52 1.43 7.13
CA PHE A 27 -3.47 0.79 6.21
C PHE A 27 -4.27 -0.37 6.87
N TYR A 28 -4.65 -0.22 8.14
CA TYR A 28 -5.40 -1.25 8.87
C TYR A 28 -6.83 -1.43 8.31
N PRO A 29 -7.38 -2.67 8.22
CA PRO A 29 -6.85 -3.93 8.74
C PRO A 29 -5.88 -4.68 7.82
N GLU A 30 -5.89 -4.38 6.52
CA GLU A 30 -5.16 -5.16 5.51
C GLU A 30 -3.64 -4.96 5.56
N GLY A 31 -3.19 -3.82 6.10
CA GLY A 31 -1.78 -3.47 6.21
C GLY A 31 -1.17 -3.02 4.88
N PRO A 32 0.10 -2.61 4.91
CA PRO A 32 0.83 -2.25 3.69
C PRO A 32 0.87 -3.45 2.74
N GLY A 33 0.42 -3.23 1.50
CA GLY A 33 0.37 -4.26 0.49
C GLY A 33 -0.78 -5.28 0.58
N GLY A 34 -1.68 -5.15 1.57
CA GLY A 34 -2.85 -6.02 1.68
C GLY A 34 -3.90 -5.73 0.61
N LEU A 35 -4.60 -6.77 0.15
CA LEU A 35 -5.67 -6.66 -0.85
C LEU A 35 -6.92 -6.04 -0.22
N THR A 36 -7.51 -5.07 -0.91
CA THR A 36 -8.74 -4.41 -0.44
C THR A 36 -9.98 -5.07 -1.06
N ASN A 37 -11.09 -5.11 -0.32
CA ASN A 37 -12.38 -5.68 -0.74
C ASN A 37 -13.31 -4.62 -1.35
#